data_AF-A0A368N0J3-F1
#
_entry.id   AF-A0A368N0J3-F1
#
_cell.length_a   1.000
_cell.length_b   1.000
_cell.length_c   1.000
_cell.angle_alpha   90.00
_cell.angle_beta   90.00
_cell.angle_gamma   90.00
#
_symmetry.space_group_name_H-M   'P 1'
#
loop_
_entity.id
_entity.type
_entity.pdbx_description
1 polymer ?
#
loop_
_entity_poly.entity_id
_entity_poly.type
_entity_poly.pdbx_seq_one_letter_code
_entity_poly.pdbx_strand_id
1 'polypeptide(L)'
;MFFSQQEDETAMDFYLETGEKISLIQFLETKDYSKNIDLEKFIDGKPAKVLYNRIRSGYLTAEQLNSVREFLSLDGNKVLDKDFAVIHYLTTKPKEQLKRGLRGYVLQKDHFKNITKKYNAELYYVSDERNFPKISKFDNKFRKWIKDKDAVFSKLFYPAETLYGNFTIISKDGRYISYLGEHSPEQVYQFLNFMLRNRRY
;
A
#
# COMPACT_ATOMS: atom_id res chain seq x y z
N MET A 1 50.94 -2.92 24.39
CA MET A 1 49.82 -3.88 24.25
C MET A 1 48.75 -3.14 23.47
N PHE A 2 48.58 -3.48 22.20
CA PHE A 2 47.63 -2.81 21.30
C PHE A 2 46.22 -3.23 21.69
N PHE A 3 45.38 -2.27 22.08
CA PHE A 3 43.93 -2.50 22.15
C PHE A 3 43.41 -2.50 20.72
N SER A 4 43.13 -3.68 20.17
CA SER A 4 42.29 -3.79 18.98
C SER A 4 40.90 -3.31 19.36
N GLN A 5 40.48 -2.17 18.81
CA GLN A 5 39.08 -1.80 18.72
C GLN A 5 38.38 -2.94 17.95
N GLN A 6 37.65 -3.79 18.66
CA GLN A 6 36.57 -4.54 18.04
C GLN A 6 35.54 -3.49 17.66
N GLU A 7 35.53 -3.11 16.38
CA GLU A 7 34.44 -2.33 15.81
C GLU A 7 33.12 -3.03 16.11
N ASP A 8 32.19 -2.26 16.65
CA ASP A 8 30.87 -2.69 17.04
C ASP A 8 30.07 -3.09 15.77
N GLU A 9 30.22 -4.34 15.32
CA GLU A 9 29.53 -4.92 14.15
C GLU A 9 27.99 -5.00 14.32
N THR A 10 27.43 -4.37 15.36
CA THR A 10 25.98 -4.39 15.66
C THR A 10 25.27 -3.04 15.58
N ALA A 11 25.93 -1.99 15.08
CA ALA A 11 25.28 -0.71 14.84
C ALA A 11 24.33 -0.76 13.63
N MET A 12 23.03 -0.60 13.88
CA MET A 12 22.00 -0.45 12.85
C MET A 12 22.13 0.91 12.16
N ASP A 13 22.09 0.93 10.83
CA ASP A 13 22.12 2.16 10.06
C ASP A 13 20.71 2.77 9.89
N PHE A 14 20.64 4.09 9.69
CA PHE A 14 19.37 4.81 9.49
C PHE A 14 19.39 5.60 8.19
N TYR A 15 18.30 5.53 7.43
CA TYR A 15 18.20 6.18 6.12
C TYR A 15 16.84 6.85 5.91
N LEU A 16 16.83 7.87 5.06
CA LEU A 16 15.63 8.37 4.40
C LEU A 16 15.29 7.51 3.18
N GLU A 17 14.04 7.60 2.71
CA GLU A 17 13.58 6.91 1.49
C GLU A 17 14.41 7.22 0.24
N THR A 18 15.05 8.40 0.20
CA THR A 18 15.95 8.84 -0.88
C THR A 18 17.26 8.04 -0.94
N GLY A 19 17.56 7.25 0.09
CA GLY A 19 18.85 6.56 0.26
C GLY A 19 19.87 7.39 1.04
N GLU A 20 19.53 8.60 1.48
CA GLU A 20 20.39 9.41 2.32
C GLU A 20 20.55 8.78 3.71
N LYS A 21 21.80 8.52 4.12
CA LYS A 21 22.13 8.03 5.46
C LYS A 21 22.02 9.17 6.48
N ILE A 22 21.34 8.92 7.58
CA ILE A 22 21.12 9.89 8.66
C ILE A 22 21.52 9.30 10.02
N SER A 23 21.72 10.16 11.02
CA SER A 23 21.95 9.71 12.40
C SER A 23 20.66 9.19 13.05
N LEU A 24 20.80 8.43 14.15
CA LEU A 24 19.66 8.00 14.96
C LEU A 24 18.84 9.20 15.47
N ILE A 25 19.49 10.29 15.88
CA ILE A 25 18.80 11.49 16.40
C ILE A 25 17.93 12.09 15.28
N GLN A 26 18.50 12.33 14.10
CA GLN A 26 17.76 12.84 12.95
C GLN A 26 16.62 11.90 12.54
N PHE A 27 16.83 10.58 12.61
CA PHE A 27 15.79 9.60 12.33
C PHE A 27 14.62 9.74 13.30
N LEU A 28 14.88 9.84 14.60
CA LEU A 28 13.85 9.99 15.63
C LEU A 28 13.11 11.33 15.51
N GLU A 29 13.82 12.42 15.17
CA GLU A 29 13.23 13.74 14.96
C GLU A 29 12.37 13.81 13.69
N THR A 30 12.77 13.10 12.62
CA THR A 30 12.05 13.08 11.34
C THR A 30 10.86 12.11 11.37
N LYS A 31 10.89 11.12 12.26
CA LYS A 31 9.87 10.08 12.36
C LYS A 31 8.52 10.69 12.78
N ASP A 32 7.56 10.57 11.90
CA ASP A 32 6.19 11.06 12.09
C ASP A 32 5.26 10.04 11.42
N TYR A 33 4.58 9.23 12.24
CA TYR A 33 3.76 8.13 11.73
C TYR A 33 2.56 8.57 10.88
N SER A 34 2.22 9.86 10.89
CA SER A 34 1.22 10.43 9.98
C SER A 34 1.78 10.66 8.56
N LYS A 35 3.10 10.77 8.42
CA LYS A 35 3.80 11.09 7.16
C LYS A 35 4.67 9.95 6.66
N ASN A 36 5.37 9.26 7.55
CA ASN A 36 6.31 8.19 7.24
C ASN A 36 6.08 6.93 8.07
N ILE A 37 6.71 5.84 7.65
CA ILE A 37 6.75 4.56 8.36
C ILE A 37 8.20 4.07 8.37
N ASP A 38 8.68 3.63 9.53
CA ASP A 38 9.98 2.98 9.65
C ASP A 38 9.89 1.50 9.30
N LEU A 39 10.69 1.07 8.33
CA LEU A 39 10.80 -0.32 7.92
C LEU A 39 12.25 -0.79 7.95
N GLU A 40 12.44 -2.03 8.40
CA GLU A 40 13.75 -2.67 8.43
C GLU A 40 14.12 -3.27 7.07
N LYS A 41 15.37 -3.06 6.67
CA LYS A 41 16.00 -3.62 5.46
C LYS A 41 17.42 -4.10 5.78
N PHE A 42 17.96 -4.92 4.88
CA PHE A 42 19.38 -5.21 4.83
C PHE A 42 19.99 -4.42 3.67
N ILE A 43 20.96 -3.56 3.98
CA ILE A 43 21.69 -2.75 3.00
C ILE A 43 23.17 -3.10 3.19
N ASP A 44 23.82 -3.55 2.12
CA ASP A 44 25.23 -3.97 2.11
C ASP A 44 25.59 -4.95 3.25
N GLY A 45 24.69 -5.91 3.50
CA GLY A 45 24.87 -6.93 4.54
C GLY A 45 24.61 -6.45 5.97
N LYS A 46 24.26 -5.17 6.18
CA LYS A 46 23.98 -4.60 7.51
C LYS A 46 22.49 -4.33 7.71
N PRO A 47 21.95 -4.56 8.93
CA PRO A 47 20.58 -4.16 9.25
C PRO A 47 20.48 -2.64 9.24
N ALA A 48 19.41 -2.14 8.63
CA ALA A 48 19.13 -0.73 8.52
C ALA A 48 17.64 -0.44 8.71
N LYS A 49 17.31 0.74 9.23
CA LYS A 49 15.95 1.28 9.24
C LYS A 49 15.82 2.42 8.25
N VAL A 50 14.76 2.37 7.46
CA VAL A 50 14.48 3.39 6.45
C VAL A 50 13.12 4.03 6.74
N LEU A 51 13.06 5.36 6.72
CA LEU A 51 11.80 6.11 6.77
C LEU A 51 11.21 6.22 5.37
N TYR A 52 10.15 5.44 5.10
CA TYR A 52 9.39 5.52 3.85
C TYR A 52 8.23 6.51 3.99
N ASN A 53 8.03 7.38 2.99
CA ASN A 53 6.82 8.20 2.96
C ASN A 53 5.59 7.31 2.80
N ARG A 54 4.55 7.63 3.56
CA ARG A 54 3.29 6.87 3.50
C ARG A 54 2.51 7.21 2.26
N ILE A 55 2.53 8.46 1.82
CA ILE A 55 1.68 8.94 0.73
C ILE A 55 2.53 9.10 -0.52
N ARG A 56 2.06 8.54 -1.64
CA ARG A 56 2.59 8.82 -2.97
C ARG A 56 1.44 9.21 -3.87
N SER A 57 1.70 10.14 -4.80
CA SER A 57 0.71 10.59 -5.75
C SER A 57 1.37 10.91 -7.07
N GLY A 58 0.64 10.73 -8.17
CA GLY A 58 1.17 10.99 -9.49
C GLY A 58 0.13 10.69 -10.57
N TYR A 59 0.63 10.49 -11.79
CA TYR A 59 -0.15 10.05 -12.93
C TYR A 59 0.49 8.79 -13.51
N LEU A 60 -0.34 7.80 -13.80
CA LEU A 60 0.05 6.63 -14.56
C LEU A 60 0.27 7.03 -16.02
N THR A 61 1.28 6.45 -16.67
CA THR A 61 1.38 6.51 -18.14
C THR A 61 0.20 5.80 -18.77
N ALA A 62 -0.07 6.03 -20.05
CA ALA A 62 -1.13 5.34 -20.77
C ALA A 62 -0.96 3.81 -20.72
N GLU A 63 0.29 3.34 -20.86
CA GLU A 63 0.63 1.92 -20.74
C GLU A 63 0.34 1.38 -19.34
N GLN A 64 0.81 2.06 -18.28
CA GLN A 64 0.57 1.65 -16.90
C GLN A 64 -0.93 1.64 -16.57
N LEU A 65 -1.68 2.65 -17.02
CA LEU A 65 -3.13 2.71 -16.82
C LEU A 65 -3.84 1.57 -17.54
N ASN A 66 -3.43 1.25 -18.77
CA ASN A 66 -3.97 0.11 -19.50
C ASN A 66 -3.64 -1.23 -18.81
N SER A 67 -2.41 -1.43 -18.32
CA SER A 67 -2.06 -2.63 -17.56
C SER A 67 -2.89 -2.77 -16.28
N VAL A 68 -3.13 -1.67 -15.56
CA VAL A 68 -4.05 -1.68 -14.39
C VAL A 68 -5.46 -2.05 -14.82
N ARG A 69 -5.94 -1.49 -15.94
CA ARG A 69 -7.29 -1.79 -16.44
C ARG A 69 -7.45 -3.24 -16.85
N GLU A 70 -6.50 -3.77 -17.61
CA GLU A 70 -6.49 -5.17 -18.04
C GLU A 70 -6.46 -6.09 -16.84
N PHE A 71 -5.57 -5.83 -15.88
CA PHE A 71 -5.50 -6.61 -14.64
C PHE A 71 -6.84 -6.66 -13.90
N LEU A 72 -7.52 -5.51 -13.74
CA LEU A 72 -8.81 -5.45 -13.06
C LEU A 72 -9.96 -6.06 -13.88
N SER A 73 -9.81 -6.12 -15.22
CA SER A 73 -10.81 -6.64 -16.16
C SER A 73 -10.80 -8.17 -16.23
N LEU A 74 -9.63 -8.79 -16.08
CA LEU A 74 -9.45 -10.24 -16.21
C LEU A 74 -10.30 -11.06 -15.22
N ASP A 75 -10.76 -10.45 -14.12
CA ASP A 75 -11.67 -11.08 -13.15
C ASP A 75 -13.17 -10.86 -13.45
N GLY A 76 -13.51 -10.40 -14.66
CA GLY A 76 -14.89 -10.25 -15.13
C GLY A 76 -15.62 -9.01 -14.62
N ASN A 77 -14.89 -8.02 -14.09
CA ASN A 77 -15.44 -6.72 -13.72
C ASN A 77 -15.38 -5.77 -14.93
N LYS A 78 -16.40 -4.93 -15.12
CA LYS A 78 -16.23 -3.69 -15.91
C LYS A 78 -15.24 -2.80 -15.15
N VAL A 79 -14.40 -2.07 -15.87
CA VAL A 79 -13.22 -1.44 -15.29
C VAL A 79 -13.24 0.05 -15.48
N LEU A 80 -13.12 0.77 -14.37
CA LEU A 80 -13.02 2.22 -14.31
C LEU A 80 -14.13 2.92 -15.12
N ASP A 81 -15.30 2.29 -15.24
CA ASP A 81 -16.52 2.93 -15.76
C ASP A 81 -16.99 4.03 -14.80
N LYS A 82 -16.53 3.92 -13.55
CA LYS A 82 -16.74 4.89 -12.49
C LYS A 82 -15.59 5.90 -12.41
N ASP A 83 -15.80 6.93 -11.61
CA ASP A 83 -14.82 8.01 -11.53
C ASP A 83 -13.48 7.59 -10.91
N PHE A 84 -13.53 6.62 -10.00
CA PHE A 84 -12.36 6.11 -9.29
C PHE A 84 -12.41 4.59 -9.11
N ALA A 85 -11.24 3.97 -9.07
CA ALA A 85 -11.01 2.66 -8.46
C ALA A 85 -10.31 2.85 -7.12
N VAL A 86 -10.79 2.15 -6.10
CA VAL A 86 -10.14 2.02 -4.80
C VAL A 86 -9.65 0.59 -4.68
N ILE A 87 -8.35 0.42 -4.49
CA ILE A 87 -7.69 -0.88 -4.35
C ILE A 87 -7.18 -1.02 -2.92
N HIS A 88 -7.74 -1.95 -2.17
CA HIS A 88 -7.12 -2.45 -0.94
C HIS A 88 -6.12 -3.54 -1.28
N TYR A 89 -4.85 -3.33 -0.99
CA TYR A 89 -3.77 -4.27 -1.31
C TYR A 89 -3.27 -4.97 -0.05
N LEU A 90 -3.46 -6.29 0.04
CA LEU A 90 -2.91 -7.11 1.10
C LEU A 90 -1.47 -7.53 0.74
N THR A 91 -0.53 -7.14 1.60
CA THR A 91 0.90 -7.49 1.48
C THR A 91 1.13 -8.97 1.79
N THR A 92 2.37 -9.46 1.70
CA THR A 92 2.70 -10.86 2.05
C THR A 92 2.66 -11.11 3.55
N LYS A 93 2.69 -10.05 4.36
CA LYS A 93 2.72 -10.12 5.81
C LYS A 93 1.32 -9.80 6.34
N PRO A 94 0.57 -10.81 6.77
CA PRO A 94 0.72 -11.19 8.18
C PRO A 94 0.94 -12.70 8.30
N LYS A 95 2.14 -13.12 8.72
CA LYS A 95 2.51 -14.55 8.82
C LYS A 95 1.56 -15.34 9.74
N GLU A 96 0.92 -14.72 10.74
CA GLU A 96 0.21 -15.46 11.79
C GLU A 96 -1.21 -14.98 12.16
N GLN A 97 -1.60 -13.73 11.87
CA GLN A 97 -2.86 -13.17 12.40
C GLN A 97 -4.13 -13.44 11.58
N LEU A 98 -4.02 -14.06 10.40
CA LEU A 98 -5.20 -14.46 9.60
C LEU A 98 -6.15 -15.41 10.37
N LYS A 99 -5.64 -16.10 11.41
CA LYS A 99 -6.39 -17.05 12.24
C LYS A 99 -7.52 -16.43 13.08
N ARG A 100 -7.47 -15.13 13.40
CA ARG A 100 -8.55 -14.45 14.16
C ARG A 100 -9.66 -13.87 13.27
N GLY A 101 -9.62 -14.20 11.98
CA GLY A 101 -10.44 -13.61 10.94
C GLY A 101 -9.92 -12.21 10.61
N LEU A 102 -9.80 -11.88 9.32
CA LEU A 102 -9.66 -10.47 8.97
C LEU A 102 -10.96 -9.77 9.37
N ARG A 103 -10.99 -9.22 10.58
CA ARG A 103 -12.05 -8.31 11.06
C ARG A 103 -11.70 -6.86 10.77
N GLY A 104 -10.77 -6.63 9.83
CA GLY A 104 -10.39 -5.30 9.39
C GLY A 104 -11.60 -4.56 8.81
N TYR A 105 -11.74 -3.29 9.18
CA TYR A 105 -12.85 -2.43 8.76
C TYR A 105 -13.00 -2.35 7.22
N VAL A 106 -11.90 -2.53 6.46
CA VAL A 106 -11.92 -2.53 4.98
C VAL A 106 -12.85 -3.61 4.43
N LEU A 107 -13.19 -4.61 5.25
CA LEU A 107 -14.01 -5.75 4.87
C LEU A 107 -15.50 -5.58 5.21
N GLN A 108 -15.89 -4.44 5.79
CA GLN A 108 -17.26 -4.17 6.20
C GLN A 108 -18.15 -3.71 5.04
N LYS A 109 -19.42 -4.10 5.09
CA LYS A 109 -20.43 -3.78 4.06
C LYS A 109 -20.66 -2.28 3.91
N ASP A 110 -20.64 -1.53 5.01
CA ASP A 110 -20.87 -0.08 4.97
C ASP A 110 -19.72 0.64 4.29
N HIS A 111 -18.48 0.16 4.48
CA HIS A 111 -17.34 0.67 3.73
C HIS A 111 -17.54 0.52 2.22
N PHE A 112 -17.90 -0.69 1.76
CA PHE A 112 -18.24 -0.95 0.35
C PHE A 112 -19.36 -0.04 -0.15
N LYS A 113 -20.45 0.11 0.60
CA LYS A 113 -21.60 0.95 0.21
C LYS A 113 -21.19 2.42 0.07
N ASN A 114 -20.39 2.92 1.00
CA ASN A 114 -19.89 4.29 0.96
C ASN A 114 -19.02 4.53 -0.28
N ILE A 115 -18.03 3.67 -0.54
CA ILE A 115 -17.18 3.79 -1.74
C ILE A 115 -18.02 3.73 -3.02
N THR A 116 -18.88 2.73 -3.14
CA THR A 116 -19.58 2.46 -4.39
C THR A 116 -20.71 3.42 -4.72
N LYS A 117 -21.41 3.95 -3.71
CA LYS A 117 -22.56 4.85 -3.89
C LYS A 117 -22.21 6.31 -3.69
N LYS A 118 -21.51 6.66 -2.60
CA LYS A 118 -21.24 8.07 -2.27
C LYS A 118 -20.19 8.69 -3.18
N TYR A 119 -19.15 7.93 -3.48
CA TYR A 119 -17.98 8.45 -4.22
C TYR A 119 -17.99 8.09 -5.71
N ASN A 120 -19.05 7.41 -6.18
CA ASN A 120 -19.12 6.84 -7.53
C ASN A 120 -17.79 6.13 -7.89
N ALA A 121 -17.39 5.17 -7.06
CA ALA A 121 -16.13 4.46 -7.19
C ALA A 121 -16.32 2.93 -7.23
N GLU A 122 -15.35 2.24 -7.81
CA GLU A 122 -15.21 0.79 -7.74
C GLU A 122 -14.30 0.43 -6.57
N LEU A 123 -14.54 -0.72 -5.94
CA LEU A 123 -13.75 -1.20 -4.81
C LEU A 123 -13.20 -2.58 -5.15
N TYR A 124 -11.88 -2.70 -5.15
CA TYR A 124 -11.14 -3.91 -5.44
C TYR A 124 -10.33 -4.34 -4.22
N TYR A 125 -10.22 -5.65 -4.03
CA TYR A 125 -9.39 -6.24 -3.00
C TYR A 125 -8.34 -7.08 -3.71
N VAL A 126 -7.09 -6.66 -3.63
CA VAL A 126 -5.97 -7.28 -4.31
C VAL A 126 -5.03 -7.86 -3.26
N SER A 127 -4.48 -9.04 -3.50
CA SER A 127 -3.51 -9.65 -2.60
C SER A 127 -2.31 -10.14 -3.38
N ASP A 128 -1.14 -10.06 -2.75
CA ASP A 128 0.03 -10.81 -3.19
C ASP A 128 -0.31 -12.30 -3.32
N GLU A 129 0.22 -12.95 -4.36
CA GLU A 129 -0.01 -14.36 -4.68
C GLU A 129 0.27 -15.30 -3.50
N ARG A 130 1.28 -15.01 -2.68
CA ARG A 130 1.66 -15.85 -1.52
C ARG A 130 0.55 -15.94 -0.47
N ASN A 131 -0.32 -14.93 -0.39
CA ASN A 131 -1.46 -14.92 0.53
C ASN A 131 -2.78 -15.37 -0.11
N PHE A 132 -2.82 -15.52 -1.43
CA PHE A 132 -4.07 -15.72 -2.17
C PHE A 132 -4.88 -16.97 -1.75
N PRO A 133 -4.29 -18.17 -1.59
CA PRO A 133 -5.06 -19.36 -1.21
C PRO A 133 -5.73 -19.26 0.17
N LYS A 134 -5.18 -18.42 1.06
CA LYS A 134 -5.73 -18.19 2.39
C LYS A 134 -6.80 -17.09 2.35
N ILE A 135 -6.58 -16.05 1.55
CA ILE A 135 -7.42 -14.87 1.54
C ILE A 135 -8.72 -15.07 0.74
N SER A 136 -8.69 -15.87 -0.33
CA SER A 136 -9.86 -16.17 -1.16
C SER A 136 -10.97 -16.90 -0.38
N LYS A 137 -10.64 -17.57 0.73
CA LYS A 137 -11.63 -18.16 1.65
C LYS A 137 -12.55 -17.11 2.30
N PHE A 138 -12.17 -15.83 2.26
CA PHE A 138 -12.96 -14.72 2.78
C PHE A 138 -13.73 -13.97 1.69
N ASP A 139 -13.80 -14.52 0.47
CA ASP A 139 -14.65 -14.00 -0.60
C ASP A 139 -16.12 -14.00 -0.20
N ASN A 140 -16.86 -13.01 -0.70
CA ASN A 140 -18.31 -12.92 -0.58
C ASN A 140 -18.89 -12.08 -1.72
N LYS A 141 -20.21 -11.89 -1.73
CA LYS A 141 -20.92 -11.15 -2.77
C LYS A 141 -20.48 -9.69 -2.99
N PHE A 142 -19.83 -9.06 -2.01
CA PHE A 142 -19.35 -7.67 -2.09
C PHE A 142 -17.82 -7.57 -2.18
N ARG A 143 -17.12 -8.70 -2.09
CA ARG A 143 -15.67 -8.76 -2.04
C ARG A 143 -15.21 -10.04 -2.69
N LYS A 144 -14.59 -9.90 -3.85
CA LYS A 144 -13.77 -10.96 -4.44
C LYS A 144 -12.33 -10.49 -4.39
N TRP A 145 -11.46 -11.33 -3.84
CA TRP A 145 -10.03 -11.08 -3.85
C TRP A 145 -9.45 -11.39 -5.23
N ILE A 146 -8.62 -10.48 -5.71
CA ILE A 146 -7.88 -10.56 -6.98
C ILE A 146 -6.44 -10.90 -6.65
N LYS A 147 -5.85 -11.83 -7.43
CA LYS A 147 -4.48 -12.27 -7.23
C LYS A 147 -3.51 -11.41 -8.03
N ASP A 148 -2.59 -10.72 -7.36
CA ASP A 148 -1.49 -10.00 -8.02
C ASP A 148 -0.29 -10.93 -8.28
N LYS A 149 -0.38 -11.75 -9.35
CA LYS A 149 0.66 -12.71 -9.73
C LYS A 149 1.97 -12.03 -10.15
N ASP A 150 1.86 -10.95 -10.92
CA ASP A 150 3.01 -10.29 -11.54
C ASP A 150 3.56 -9.12 -10.70
N ALA A 151 3.01 -8.96 -9.49
CA ALA A 151 3.34 -7.89 -8.55
C ALA A 151 3.13 -6.49 -9.15
N VAL A 152 2.09 -6.32 -9.97
CA VAL A 152 1.76 -5.08 -10.68
C VAL A 152 1.56 -3.93 -9.69
N PHE A 153 0.76 -4.14 -8.64
CA PHE A 153 0.42 -3.07 -7.70
C PHE A 153 1.57 -2.73 -6.77
N SER A 154 2.28 -3.75 -6.28
CA SER A 154 3.45 -3.51 -5.43
C SER A 154 4.55 -2.77 -6.17
N LYS A 155 4.86 -3.13 -7.42
CA LYS A 155 5.87 -2.42 -8.22
C LYS A 155 5.45 -0.99 -8.57
N LEU A 156 4.18 -0.76 -8.87
CA LEU A 156 3.71 0.57 -9.30
C LEU A 156 3.54 1.55 -8.14
N PHE A 157 3.02 1.10 -7.00
CA PHE A 157 2.49 2.00 -5.97
C PHE A 157 3.25 1.97 -4.65
N TYR A 158 4.02 0.91 -4.36
CA TYR A 158 4.55 0.66 -3.03
C TYR A 158 6.06 0.39 -3.04
N PRO A 159 6.90 1.30 -2.50
CA PRO A 159 8.37 1.18 -2.54
C PRO A 159 8.94 0.12 -1.59
N ALA A 160 8.11 -0.38 -0.69
CA ALA A 160 8.48 -1.31 0.34
C ALA A 160 7.26 -2.14 0.76
N GLU A 161 7.54 -3.24 1.45
CA GLU A 161 6.52 -4.10 2.01
C GLU A 161 6.26 -3.78 3.48
N THR A 162 4.99 -3.58 3.83
CA THR A 162 4.54 -3.33 5.20
C THR A 162 3.83 -4.55 5.80
N LEU A 163 3.47 -4.45 7.08
CA LEU A 163 2.49 -5.34 7.67
C LEU A 163 1.07 -4.97 7.21
N TYR A 164 0.22 -6.00 7.10
CA TYR A 164 -1.19 -5.94 6.74
C TYR A 164 -1.40 -5.47 5.29
N GLY A 165 -1.80 -4.23 5.07
CA GLY A 165 -2.24 -3.81 3.75
C GLY A 165 -2.12 -2.32 3.51
N ASN A 166 -1.96 -2.00 2.24
CA ASN A 166 -1.87 -0.67 1.66
C ASN A 166 -3.20 -0.34 0.97
N PHE A 167 -3.37 0.90 0.52
CA PHE A 167 -4.42 1.20 -0.48
C PHE A 167 -3.94 2.15 -1.57
N THR A 168 -4.60 2.08 -2.72
CA THR A 168 -4.44 3.02 -3.83
C THR A 168 -5.81 3.48 -4.31
N ILE A 169 -5.94 4.76 -4.60
CA ILE A 169 -7.07 5.34 -5.33
C ILE A 169 -6.57 5.79 -6.70
N ILE A 170 -7.24 5.40 -7.76
CA ILE A 170 -6.89 5.72 -9.15
C ILE A 170 -8.13 6.35 -9.79
N SER A 171 -8.02 7.53 -10.39
CA SER A 171 -9.09 8.08 -11.23
C SER A 171 -9.02 7.57 -12.66
N LYS A 172 -10.14 7.72 -13.38
CA LYS A 172 -10.28 7.28 -14.78
C LYS A 172 -9.19 7.79 -15.74
N ASP A 173 -8.60 8.94 -15.43
CA ASP A 173 -7.54 9.62 -16.19
C ASP A 173 -6.12 9.18 -15.79
N GLY A 174 -5.99 8.26 -14.85
CA GLY A 174 -4.71 7.72 -14.37
C GLY A 174 -4.06 8.51 -13.25
N ARG A 175 -4.64 9.60 -12.74
CA ARG A 175 -4.15 10.21 -11.50
C ARG A 175 -4.34 9.22 -10.34
N TYR A 176 -3.35 9.09 -9.48
CA TYR A 176 -3.44 8.20 -8.33
C TYR A 176 -2.93 8.83 -7.04
N ILE A 177 -3.41 8.27 -5.93
CA ILE A 177 -2.84 8.42 -4.59
C ILE A 177 -2.71 7.02 -3.99
N SER A 178 -1.52 6.64 -3.54
CA SER A 178 -1.28 5.43 -2.78
C SER A 178 -0.85 5.75 -1.35
N TYR A 179 -1.19 4.83 -0.45
CA TYR A 179 -0.87 4.90 0.96
C TYR A 179 -0.21 3.61 1.43
N LEU A 180 0.99 3.73 1.98
CA LEU A 180 1.82 2.66 2.49
C LEU A 180 1.51 2.39 3.97
N GLY A 181 1.17 1.14 4.26
CA GLY A 181 0.89 0.61 5.58
C GLY A 181 -0.58 0.65 5.98
N GLU A 182 -0.83 0.16 7.19
CA GLU A 182 -2.17 0.12 7.79
C GLU A 182 -2.82 1.51 7.80
N HIS A 183 -4.10 1.52 7.46
CA HIS A 183 -4.89 2.73 7.29
C HIS A 183 -6.22 2.60 8.05
N SER A 184 -7.10 3.60 7.94
CA SER A 184 -8.50 3.57 8.37
C SER A 184 -9.45 3.84 7.17
N PRO A 185 -10.76 3.56 7.28
CA PRO A 185 -11.69 3.90 6.20
C PRO A 185 -11.83 5.41 6.05
N GLU A 186 -11.69 6.19 7.13
CA GLU A 186 -11.70 7.65 7.08
C GLU A 186 -10.54 8.19 6.25
N GLN A 187 -9.35 7.58 6.32
CA GLN A 187 -8.22 7.97 5.48
C GLN A 187 -8.55 7.77 3.99
N VAL A 188 -9.12 6.62 3.60
CA VAL A 188 -9.59 6.38 2.22
C VAL A 188 -10.57 7.47 1.78
N TYR A 189 -11.53 7.82 2.66
CA TYR A 189 -12.50 8.88 2.38
C TYR A 189 -11.87 10.25 2.27
N GLN A 190 -10.88 10.57 3.09
CA GLN A 190 -10.15 11.85 3.02
C GLN A 190 -9.47 12.00 1.65
N PHE A 191 -8.79 10.96 1.17
CA PHE A 191 -8.13 11.02 -0.14
C PHE A 191 -9.11 11.02 -1.31
N LEU A 192 -10.23 10.29 -1.22
CA LEU A 192 -11.30 10.39 -2.23
C LEU A 192 -11.87 11.81 -2.31
N ASN A 193 -12.15 12.44 -1.16
CA ASN A 193 -12.62 13.82 -1.13
C ASN A 193 -11.57 14.80 -1.68
N PHE A 194 -10.29 14.59 -1.36
CA PHE A 194 -9.20 15.37 -1.91
C PHE A 194 -9.13 15.25 -3.44
N MET A 195 -9.18 14.03 -3.99
CA MET A 195 -9.17 13.82 -5.44
C MET A 195 -10.41 14.41 -6.12
N LEU A 196 -11.59 14.30 -5.51
CA LEU A 196 -12.83 14.90 -6.01
C LEU A 196 -12.73 16.42 -6.14
N ARG A 197 -12.22 17.10 -5.11
CA ARG A 197 -12.09 18.58 -5.09
C ARG A 197 -11.06 19.07 -6.11
N ASN A 198 -10.08 18.25 -6.45
CA ASN A 198 -8.99 18.60 -7.34
C ASN A 198 -9.12 17.91 -8.71
N ARG A 199 -10.33 17.69 -9.22
CA ARG A 199 -10.52 17.22 -10.61
C ARG A 199 -10.14 18.35 -11.57
N ARG A 200 -9.27 18.04 -12.54
CA ARG A 200 -9.06 18.92 -13.69
C ARG A 200 -10.21 18.63 -14.67
N TYR A 201 -10.98 19.66 -14.99
CA TYR A 201 -12.03 19.60 -16.02
C TYR A 201 -11.41 19.76 -17.41
#